data_AF-A0A920P7K3-F1
#
_entry.id   AF-A0A920P7K3-F1
#
_cell.length_a   1.000
_cell.length_b   1.000
_cell.length_c   1.000
_cell.angle_alpha   90.00
_cell.angle_beta   90.00
_cell.angle_gamma   90.00
#
_symmetry.space_group_name_H-M   'P 1'
#
loop_
_entity.id
_entity.type
_entity.pdbx_description
1 polymer ?
#
loop_
_entity_poly.entity_id
_entity_poly.type
_entity_poly.pdbx_seq_one_letter_code
_entity_poly.pdbx_strand_id
1 'polypeptide(L)'
;MEPINNIEYWFSDKNAGVKYHKTVYFYLMAMVGGNTDRHDVEFDVVQWFALPEALQRLNYDNEVQVLKRASELIELRLEEGK
;
A
#
# COMPACT_ATOMS: atom_id res chain seq x y z
N MET A 1 -2.19 -3.40 -14.24
CA MET A 1 -2.43 -2.84 -12.89
C MET A 1 -3.88 -3.11 -12.56
N GLU A 2 -4.14 -3.77 -11.44
CA GLU A 2 -5.48 -4.20 -11.05
C GLU A 2 -5.92 -3.41 -9.81
N PRO A 3 -7.13 -2.81 -9.77
CA PRO A 3 -7.59 -2.09 -8.58
C PRO A 3 -7.79 -3.03 -7.39
N ILE A 4 -7.34 -2.63 -6.20
CA ILE A 4 -7.57 -3.37 -4.95
C ILE A 4 -8.76 -2.78 -4.19
N ASN A 5 -8.58 -1.55 -3.67
CA ASN A 5 -9.59 -0.79 -2.92
C ASN A 5 -9.12 0.67 -2.78
N ASN A 6 -9.94 1.53 -2.18
CA ASN A 6 -9.52 2.84 -1.69
C ASN A 6 -9.74 2.99 -0.19
N ILE A 7 -9.02 3.93 0.42
CA ILE A 7 -9.26 4.42 1.77
C ILE A 7 -9.56 5.91 1.72
N GLU A 8 -10.26 6.39 2.75
CA GLU A 8 -10.53 7.81 2.95
C GLU A 8 -10.14 8.21 4.35
N TYR A 9 -9.52 9.38 4.47
CA TYR A 9 -9.22 9.97 5.78
C TYR A 9 -9.20 11.49 5.71
N TRP A 10 -9.30 12.08 6.89
CA TRP A 10 -9.13 13.51 7.07
C TRP A 10 -7.83 13.80 7.79
N PHE A 11 -7.11 14.84 7.36
CA PHE A 11 -5.97 15.37 8.08
C PHE A 11 -6.01 16.90 8.11
N SER A 12 -5.34 17.50 9.08
CA SER A 12 -5.30 18.95 9.24
C SER A 12 -3.89 19.48 9.08
N ASP A 13 -3.74 20.54 8.30
CA ASP A 13 -2.53 21.36 8.36
C ASP A 13 -2.65 22.30 9.57
N LYS A 14 -1.80 22.07 10.57
CA LYS A 14 -1.80 22.83 11.83
C LYS A 14 -1.44 24.30 11.63
N ASN A 15 -0.71 24.64 10.58
CA ASN A 15 -0.28 26.01 10.30
C ASN A 15 -1.32 26.76 9.46
N ALA A 16 -2.04 26.06 8.58
CA ALA A 16 -3.07 26.65 7.73
C ALA A 16 -4.47 26.69 8.39
N GLY A 17 -4.71 25.89 9.43
CA GLY A 17 -6.04 25.76 10.04
C GLY A 17 -7.06 25.08 9.14
N VAL A 18 -6.61 24.41 8.08
CA VAL A 18 -7.45 23.75 7.06
C VAL A 18 -7.51 22.25 7.33
N LYS A 19 -8.70 21.67 7.13
CA LYS A 19 -8.94 20.23 7.17
C LYS A 19 -9.11 19.71 5.74
N TYR A 20 -8.34 18.69 5.37
CA TYR A 20 -8.34 18.06 4.06
C TYR A 20 -9.01 16.70 4.13
N HIS A 21 -9.89 16.39 3.17
CA HIS A 21 -10.42 15.05 2.92
C HIS A 21 -9.63 14.44 1.77
N LYS A 22 -9.05 13.26 2.00
CA LYS A 22 -8.20 12.59 1.02
C LYS A 22 -8.70 11.17 0.77
N THR A 23 -8.79 10.82 -0.51
CA THR A 23 -9.01 9.45 -0.98
C THR A 23 -7.72 8.91 -1.57
N VAL A 24 -7.34 7.68 -1.19
CA VAL A 24 -6.16 6.99 -1.74
C VAL A 24 -6.60 5.69 -2.37
N TYR A 25 -6.33 5.53 -3.66
CA TYR A 25 -6.64 4.32 -4.43
C TYR A 25 -5.41 3.42 -4.52
N PHE A 26 -5.60 2.14 -4.21
CA PHE A 26 -4.55 1.13 -4.24
C PHE A 26 -4.72 0.19 -5.44
N TYR A 27 -3.60 -0.18 -6.03
CA TYR A 27 -3.54 -1.08 -7.17
C TYR A 27 -2.52 -2.18 -6.92
N LEU A 28 -2.84 -3.40 -7.33
CA LEU A 28 -1.93 -4.52 -7.36
C LEU A 28 -1.01 -4.40 -8.58
N MET A 29 0.30 -4.53 -8.32
CA MET A 29 1.35 -4.37 -9.32
C MET A 29 2.35 -5.52 -9.23
N ALA A 30 2.87 -5.93 -10.39
CA ALA A 30 3.97 -6.86 -10.49
C ALA A 30 5.29 -6.08 -10.56
N MET A 31 6.31 -6.57 -9.86
CA MET A 31 7.67 -6.05 -9.98
C MET A 31 8.23 -6.39 -11.37
N VAL A 32 8.66 -5.36 -12.11
CA VAL A 32 9.24 -5.49 -13.46
C VAL A 32 10.73 -5.15 -13.51
N GLY A 33 11.33 -4.78 -12.37
CA GLY A 33 12.72 -4.36 -12.24
C GLY A 33 12.88 -3.20 -11.23
N GLY A 34 14.08 -2.61 -11.20
CA GLY A 34 14.42 -1.49 -10.31
C GLY A 34 15.28 -1.89 -9.09
N ASN A 35 15.70 -0.89 -8.31
CA ASN A 35 16.38 -1.09 -7.03
C ASN A 35 15.73 -0.16 -5.99
N THR A 36 15.34 -0.72 -4.84
CA THR A 36 14.76 0.00 -3.71
C THR A 36 15.71 1.04 -3.11
N ASP A 37 17.03 0.88 -3.25
CA ASP A 37 18.03 1.86 -2.80
C ASP A 37 17.99 3.19 -3.57
N ARG A 38 17.24 3.25 -4.68
CA ARG A 38 17.06 4.45 -5.50
C ARG A 38 15.75 5.19 -5.16
N HIS A 39 15.32 5.14 -3.90
CA HIS A 39 14.22 5.95 -3.41
C HIS A 39 14.63 7.42 -3.27
N ASP A 40 13.66 8.33 -3.30
CA ASP A 40 13.89 9.75 -3.07
C ASP A 40 13.90 10.06 -1.56
N VAL A 41 13.85 11.34 -1.22
CA VAL A 41 13.91 11.82 0.17
C VAL A 41 12.60 11.70 0.93
N GLU A 42 11.49 11.26 0.31
CA GLU A 42 10.21 11.15 0.99
C GLU A 42 10.17 9.99 1.99
N PHE A 43 10.99 8.96 1.77
CA PHE A 43 11.10 7.79 2.62
C PHE A 43 12.53 7.60 3.11
N ASP A 44 12.69 7.23 4.39
CA ASP A 44 14.02 6.92 4.94
C ASP A 44 14.55 5.56 4.45
N VAL A 45 13.65 4.59 4.24
CA VAL A 45 13.97 3.20 3.88
C VAL A 45 12.86 2.62 3.00
N VAL A 46 13.24 1.93 1.93
CA VAL A 46 12.33 1.12 1.09
C VAL A 46 12.87 -0.30 0.98
N GLN A 47 12.06 -1.29 1.33
CA GLN A 47 12.47 -2.70 1.40
C GLN A 47 11.33 -3.65 1.04
N TRP A 48 11.70 -4.85 0.60
CA TRP A 48 10.76 -5.95 0.41
C TRP A 48 10.60 -6.73 1.71
N PHE A 49 9.36 -7.13 1.98
CA PHE A 49 9.01 -7.93 3.15
C PHE A 49 8.23 -9.17 2.72
N ALA A 50 8.34 -10.25 3.50
CA ALA A 50 7.37 -11.32 3.40
C ALA A 50 5.99 -10.80 3.82
N LEU A 51 4.93 -11.28 3.17
CA LEU A 51 3.58 -10.79 3.43
C LEU A 51 3.16 -10.83 4.92
N PRO A 52 3.44 -11.88 5.70
CA PRO A 52 3.11 -11.89 7.13
C PRO A 52 3.83 -10.81 7.94
N GLU A 53 5.07 -10.48 7.57
CA GLU A 53 5.84 -9.41 8.22
C GLU A 53 5.29 -8.04 7.84
N ALA A 54 4.95 -7.84 6.56
CA ALA A 54 4.36 -6.58 6.09
C ALA A 54 3.06 -6.25 6.84
N LEU A 55 2.20 -7.25 7.08
CA LEU A 55 0.96 -7.08 7.85
C LEU A 55 1.19 -6.67 9.30
N GLN A 56 2.33 -7.04 9.91
CA GLN A 56 2.69 -6.65 11.27
C GLN A 56 3.34 -5.26 11.36
N ARG A 57 3.90 -4.76 10.26
CA ARG A 57 4.60 -3.47 10.20
C ARG A 57 3.68 -2.28 9.87
N LEU A 58 2.52 -2.52 9.27
CA LEU A 58 1.56 -1.47 8.94
C LEU A 58 0.96 -0.87 10.21
N ASN A 59 0.88 0.46 10.25
CA ASN A 59 0.37 1.19 11.42
C ASN A 59 -1.13 1.46 11.36
N TYR A 60 -1.74 1.42 10.17
CA TYR A 60 -3.14 1.81 9.97
C TYR A 60 -3.99 0.62 9.57
N ASP A 61 -5.06 0.38 10.34
CA ASP A 61 -5.96 -0.76 10.12
C ASP A 61 -6.57 -0.79 8.71
N ASN A 62 -6.87 0.39 8.14
CA ASN A 62 -7.42 0.49 6.79
C ASN A 62 -6.41 0.03 5.72
N GLU A 63 -5.13 0.34 5.87
CA GLU A 63 -4.05 -0.15 5.00
C GLU A 63 -3.81 -1.65 5.19
N VAL A 64 -3.94 -2.15 6.43
CA VAL A 64 -3.89 -3.60 6.71
C VAL A 64 -4.98 -4.34 5.92
N GLN A 65 -6.21 -3.81 5.87
CA GLN A 65 -7.27 -4.44 5.07
C GLN A 65 -6.97 -4.43 3.56
N VAL A 66 -6.36 -3.36 3.06
CA VAL A 66 -5.92 -3.30 1.65
C VAL A 66 -4.89 -4.40 1.37
N LEU A 67 -3.88 -4.57 2.24
CA LEU A 67 -2.85 -5.60 2.04
C LEU A 67 -3.42 -7.03 2.14
N LYS A 68 -4.39 -7.27 3.02
CA LYS A 68 -5.12 -8.55 3.07
C LYS A 68 -5.84 -8.84 1.77
N ARG A 69 -6.56 -7.85 1.23
CA ARG A 69 -7.24 -7.99 -0.06
C ARG A 69 -6.26 -8.25 -1.20
N ALA A 70 -5.09 -7.61 -1.18
CA ALA A 70 -4.03 -7.88 -2.14
C ALA A 70 -3.55 -9.35 -2.08
N SER A 71 -3.43 -9.93 -0.88
CA SER A 71 -3.08 -11.35 -0.70
C SER A 71 -4.07 -12.27 -1.40
N GLU A 72 -5.36 -12.06 -1.16
CA GLU A 72 -6.43 -12.87 -1.77
C GLU A 72 -6.37 -12.81 -3.31
N LEU A 73 -6.14 -11.62 -3.87
CA LEU A 73 -6.00 -11.44 -5.32
C LEU A 73 -4.77 -12.17 -5.87
N ILE A 74 -3.66 -12.15 -5.14
CA ILE A 74 -2.44 -12.90 -5.53
C ILE A 74 -2.70 -14.40 -5.51
N GLU A 75 -3.36 -14.91 -4.47
CA GLU A 75 -3.72 -16.34 -4.36
C GLU A 75 -4.59 -16.79 -5.53
N LEU A 76 -5.66 -16.03 -5.83
CA LEU A 76 -6.53 -16.29 -6.99
C LEU A 76 -5.72 -16.33 -8.31
N ARG A 77 -4.80 -15.39 -8.49
CA ARG A 77 -3.94 -15.33 -9.69
C ARG A 77 -3.05 -16.57 -9.84
N LEU A 78 -2.54 -17.10 -8.72
CA LEU A 78 -1.70 -18.30 -8.71
C LEU A 78 -2.50 -19.56 -8.99
N GLU A 79 -3.78 -19.59 -8.59
CA GLU A 79 -4.71 -20.69 -8.90
C GLU A 79 -5.14 -20.68 -10.37
N GLU A 80 -5.43 -19.52 -10.95
CA GLU A 80 -5.77 -19.36 -12.37
C GLU A 80 -4.62 -19.70 -13.34
N GLY A 81 -3.37 -19.60 -12.87
CA GLY A 81 -2.18 -19.87 -13.66
C GLY A 81 -1.69 -21.32 -13.63
N LYS A 82 -2.36 -22.21 -12.88
CA LYS A 82 -2.12 -23.66 -12.89
C LYS A 82 -2.93 -24.37 -13.96
#